data_AF-A0AAN6T2Y9-F1
#
_entry.id   AF-A0AAN6T2Y9-F1
#
_cell.length_a   1.000
_cell.length_b   1.000
_cell.length_c   1.000
_cell.angle_alpha   90.00
_cell.angle_beta   90.00
_cell.angle_gamma   90.00
#
_symmetry.space_group_name_H-M   'P 1'
#
loop_
_entity.id
_entity.type
_entity.pdbx_description
1 polymer ?
#
loop_
_entity_poly.entity_id
_entity_poly.type
_entity_poly.pdbx_seq_one_letter_code
_entity_poly.pdbx_strand_id
1 'polypeptide(L)'
;MALGSALLKRYAISQLAPQTPWDHITLTRDAHSKPVYIDPATGHQPVSFNISHQAGIVAIVAVANPSPPPPPSTASQTDENLNGGDGQQQPAQVGIDVVCTSERRDRDHKAIAEDGWPAFVDMHADVLGPGEVAYLKHRVLAAVPRLVGPPPPPPPTAEAVSDGKLRAFYALWALREAYIKLTGEALLAEWLRELEFPAVRPTNPTAGWGVPAREEDGGVLGRVEILFRGRRVEDVNMSLRSMGEDFMIATAVRTPGRVKEGLGWALGPYEVLSLEEVLRFAEASR
;
A
#
# COMPACT_ATOMS: atom_id res chain seq x y z
N MET A 1 8.07 -14.63 -8.49
CA MET A 1 7.02 -13.65 -8.07
C MET A 1 5.77 -13.66 -8.95
N ALA A 2 5.88 -13.75 -10.28
CA ALA A 2 4.71 -13.70 -11.18
C ALA A 2 3.63 -14.77 -10.89
N LEU A 3 4.04 -16.01 -10.63
CA LEU A 3 3.10 -17.10 -10.27
C LEU A 3 2.34 -16.80 -8.98
N GLY A 4 3.06 -16.47 -7.88
CA GLY A 4 2.43 -16.10 -6.62
C GLY A 4 1.49 -14.90 -6.77
N SER A 5 1.86 -13.93 -7.60
CA SER A 5 0.99 -12.79 -7.94
C SER A 5 -0.30 -13.21 -8.64
N ALA A 6 -0.22 -14.13 -9.60
CA ALA A 6 -1.39 -14.63 -10.32
C ALA A 6 -2.32 -15.44 -9.41
N LEU A 7 -1.75 -16.33 -8.59
CA LEU A 7 -2.50 -17.16 -7.65
C LEU A 7 -3.20 -16.32 -6.58
N LEU A 8 -2.50 -15.37 -5.98
CA LEU A 8 -3.03 -14.57 -4.88
C LEU A 8 -4.17 -13.63 -5.34
N LYS A 9 -4.14 -13.15 -6.58
CA LYS A 9 -5.27 -12.41 -7.19
C LYS A 9 -6.51 -13.28 -7.33
N ARG A 10 -6.35 -14.49 -7.87
CA ARG A 10 -7.47 -15.44 -7.99
C ARG A 10 -8.04 -15.81 -6.63
N TYR A 11 -7.17 -16.07 -5.66
CA TYR A 11 -7.54 -16.33 -4.27
C TYR A 11 -8.39 -15.20 -3.69
N ALA A 12 -7.93 -13.95 -3.77
CA ALA A 12 -8.69 -12.82 -3.25
C ALA A 12 -10.04 -12.63 -3.96
N ILE A 13 -10.10 -12.83 -5.28
CA ILE A 13 -11.35 -12.72 -6.04
C ILE A 13 -12.33 -13.82 -5.63
N SER A 14 -11.93 -15.09 -5.64
CA SER A 14 -12.81 -16.19 -5.24
C SER A 14 -13.28 -16.07 -3.79
N GLN A 15 -12.44 -15.58 -2.88
CA GLN A 15 -12.82 -15.37 -1.47
C GLN A 15 -13.85 -14.24 -1.30
N LEU A 16 -13.70 -13.14 -2.03
CA LEU A 16 -14.55 -11.95 -1.87
C LEU A 16 -15.76 -11.92 -2.83
N ALA A 17 -15.74 -12.75 -3.87
CA ALA A 17 -16.81 -12.93 -4.84
C ALA A 17 -17.06 -14.44 -5.04
N PRO A 18 -17.65 -15.13 -4.05
CA PRO A 18 -17.80 -16.59 -4.06
C PRO A 18 -18.66 -17.14 -5.20
N GLN A 19 -19.44 -16.29 -5.86
CA GLN A 19 -20.17 -16.61 -7.08
C GLN A 19 -19.26 -16.77 -8.32
N THR A 20 -17.97 -16.43 -8.20
CA THR A 20 -16.98 -16.49 -9.29
C THR A 20 -16.08 -17.72 -9.11
N PRO A 21 -16.28 -18.79 -9.92
CA PRO A 21 -15.42 -19.97 -9.88
C PRO A 21 -13.96 -19.62 -10.17
N TRP A 22 -13.02 -20.30 -9.51
CA TRP A 22 -11.60 -20.00 -9.60
C TRP A 22 -11.05 -20.04 -11.04
N ASP A 23 -11.49 -21.03 -11.80
CA ASP A 23 -11.08 -21.32 -13.17
C ASP A 23 -11.68 -20.33 -14.19
N HIS A 24 -12.81 -19.71 -13.86
CA HIS A 24 -13.48 -18.70 -14.68
C HIS A 24 -12.88 -17.29 -14.52
N ILE A 25 -12.00 -17.06 -13.55
CA ILE A 25 -11.35 -15.76 -13.35
C ILE A 25 -10.37 -15.49 -14.49
N THR A 26 -10.69 -14.51 -15.33
CA THR A 26 -9.79 -13.99 -16.36
C THR A 26 -9.49 -12.52 -16.07
N LEU A 27 -8.24 -12.23 -15.73
CA LEU A 27 -7.80 -10.87 -15.43
C LEU A 27 -7.60 -10.09 -16.73
N THR A 28 -8.07 -8.84 -16.73
CA THR A 28 -7.82 -7.85 -17.78
C THR A 28 -7.01 -6.68 -17.19
N ARG A 29 -6.86 -5.61 -17.96
CA ARG A 29 -6.23 -4.36 -17.52
C ARG A 29 -7.19 -3.19 -17.68
N ASP A 30 -7.16 -2.26 -16.73
CA ASP A 30 -7.86 -0.98 -16.86
C ASP A 30 -7.10 0.00 -17.78
N ALA A 31 -7.62 1.23 -17.90
CA ALA A 31 -7.00 2.29 -18.70
C ALA A 31 -5.57 2.66 -18.27
N HIS A 32 -5.21 2.34 -17.03
CA HIS A 32 -3.89 2.58 -16.45
C HIS A 32 -3.03 1.31 -16.40
N SER A 33 -3.39 0.28 -17.17
CA SER A 33 -2.70 -1.02 -17.21
C SER A 33 -2.71 -1.81 -15.89
N LYS A 34 -3.49 -1.40 -14.89
CA LYS A 34 -3.60 -2.13 -13.62
C LYS A 34 -4.45 -3.38 -13.82
N PRO A 35 -4.04 -4.55 -13.27
CA PRO A 35 -4.82 -5.77 -13.41
C PRO A 35 -6.15 -5.65 -12.65
N VAL A 36 -7.24 -6.01 -13.32
CA VAL A 36 -8.61 -6.00 -12.77
C VAL A 36 -9.35 -7.27 -13.19
N TYR A 37 -10.41 -7.60 -12.45
CA TYR A 37 -11.38 -8.62 -12.85
C TYR A 37 -12.73 -7.96 -13.09
N ILE A 38 -13.24 -8.10 -14.31
CA ILE A 38 -14.59 -7.68 -14.68
C ILE A 38 -15.40 -8.95 -14.88
N ASP A 39 -16.49 -9.08 -14.13
CA ASP A 39 -17.40 -10.20 -14.28
C ASP A 39 -18.09 -10.11 -15.65
N PRO A 40 -17.89 -11.08 -16.55
CA PRO A 40 -18.45 -11.05 -17.89
C PRO A 40 -19.98 -11.12 -17.91
N ALA A 41 -20.62 -11.64 -16.86
CA ALA A 41 -22.08 -11.74 -16.78
C ALA A 41 -22.73 -10.39 -16.45
N THR A 42 -22.07 -9.58 -15.62
CA THR A 42 -22.63 -8.32 -15.11
C THR A 42 -21.95 -7.07 -15.65
N GLY A 43 -20.76 -7.20 -16.25
CA GLY A 43 -19.89 -6.08 -16.62
C GLY A 43 -19.33 -5.31 -15.42
N HIS A 44 -19.55 -5.79 -14.20
CA HIS A 44 -19.14 -5.13 -12.96
C HIS A 44 -17.78 -5.62 -12.47
N GLN A 45 -17.10 -4.80 -11.69
CA GLN A 45 -15.88 -5.19 -10.96
C GLN A 45 -16.25 -5.58 -9.53
N PRO A 46 -16.47 -6.88 -9.20
CA PRO A 46 -16.91 -7.27 -7.86
C PRO A 46 -15.84 -7.11 -6.79
N VAL A 47 -14.56 -7.08 -7.18
CA VAL A 47 -13.43 -6.96 -6.25
C VAL A 47 -12.42 -5.95 -6.78
N SER A 48 -12.07 -4.98 -5.95
CA SER A 48 -10.94 -4.09 -6.18
C SER A 48 -9.73 -4.59 -5.43
N PHE A 49 -8.58 -4.69 -6.10
CA PHE A 49 -7.35 -5.17 -5.46
C PHE A 49 -6.11 -4.46 -6.02
N ASN A 50 -5.02 -4.56 -5.27
CA ASN A 50 -3.70 -4.20 -5.73
C ASN A 50 -2.66 -5.17 -5.15
N ILE A 51 -1.52 -5.28 -5.80
CA ILE A 51 -0.49 -6.25 -5.44
C ILE A 51 0.89 -5.62 -5.52
N SER A 52 1.78 -6.02 -4.61
CA SER A 52 3.20 -5.70 -4.67
C SER A 52 4.03 -6.94 -4.34
N HIS A 53 5.29 -6.92 -4.77
CA HIS A 53 6.23 -7.99 -4.47
C HIS A 53 7.66 -7.48 -4.37
N GLN A 54 8.41 -7.99 -3.40
CA GLN A 54 9.83 -7.69 -3.24
C GLN A 54 10.51 -8.82 -2.45
N ALA A 55 11.77 -9.12 -2.77
CA ALA A 55 12.60 -10.11 -2.07
C ALA A 55 11.89 -11.43 -1.68
N GLY A 56 11.10 -12.00 -2.59
CA GLY A 56 10.44 -13.31 -2.39
C GLY A 56 9.01 -13.27 -1.85
N ILE A 57 8.49 -12.10 -1.45
CA ILE A 57 7.12 -11.97 -0.91
C ILE A 57 6.18 -11.40 -1.96
N VAL A 58 4.95 -11.92 -2.01
CA VAL A 58 3.82 -11.27 -2.68
C VAL A 58 2.84 -10.80 -1.62
N ALA A 59 2.47 -9.53 -1.63
CA ALA A 59 1.43 -8.99 -0.77
C ALA A 59 0.26 -8.48 -1.61
N ILE A 60 -0.96 -8.83 -1.22
CA ILE A 60 -2.21 -8.34 -1.84
C ILE A 60 -3.03 -7.59 -0.81
N VAL A 61 -3.76 -6.58 -1.27
CA VAL A 61 -4.90 -6.01 -0.57
C VAL A 61 -6.10 -6.06 -1.50
N ALA A 62 -7.27 -6.42 -0.98
CA ALA A 62 -8.48 -6.54 -1.77
C ALA A 62 -9.71 -6.06 -0.96
N VAL A 63 -10.69 -5.51 -1.68
CA VAL A 63 -11.93 -4.95 -1.15
C VAL A 63 -13.07 -5.46 -2.03
N ALA A 64 -14.10 -6.03 -1.40
CA ALA A 64 -15.34 -6.38 -2.08
C ALA A 64 -16.11 -5.09 -2.42
N ASN A 65 -16.51 -4.97 -3.69
CA ASN A 65 -17.36 -3.87 -4.12
C ASN A 65 -18.83 -4.26 -3.95
N PRO A 66 -19.70 -3.31 -3.56
CA PRO A 66 -21.13 -3.54 -3.48
C PRO A 66 -21.68 -4.02 -4.83
N SER A 67 -22.61 -4.98 -4.81
CA SER A 67 -23.34 -5.35 -6.00
C SER A 67 -24.16 -4.16 -6.51
N PRO A 68 -24.27 -3.95 -7.84
CA PRO A 68 -25.17 -2.94 -8.36
C PRO A 68 -26.61 -3.22 -7.89
N PRO A 69 -27.42 -2.19 -7.62
CA PRO A 69 -28.83 -2.39 -7.36
C PRO A 69 -29.49 -3.10 -8.56
N PRO A 70 -30.51 -3.94 -8.33
CA PRO A 70 -31.27 -4.52 -9.44
C PRO A 70 -31.82 -3.40 -10.33
N PRO A 71 -31.96 -3.63 -11.65
CA PRO A 71 -32.53 -2.62 -12.54
C PRO A 71 -33.90 -2.20 -12.01
N PRO A 72 -34.26 -0.89 -12.08
CA PRO A 72 -35.55 -0.43 -11.61
C PRO A 72 -36.65 -1.23 -12.31
N SER A 73 -37.49 -1.91 -11.53
CA SER A 73 -38.72 -2.49 -12.03
C SER A 73 -39.51 -1.37 -12.71
N THR A 74 -39.90 -1.57 -13.97
CA THR A 74 -40.71 -0.63 -14.74
C THR A 74 -42.00 -0.30 -13.99
N ALA A 75 -41.99 0.75 -13.18
CA ALA A 75 -43.15 1.29 -12.50
C ALA A 75 -43.01 2.82 -12.39
N SER A 76 -43.79 3.50 -13.23
CA SER A 76 -44.19 4.91 -13.22
C SER A 76 -43.10 5.97 -12.99
N GLN A 77 -42.66 6.56 -14.10
CA GLN A 77 -42.14 7.93 -14.16
C GLN A 77 -43.22 8.90 -13.68
N THR A 78 -42.97 9.59 -12.55
CA THR A 78 -43.31 11.00 -12.31
C THR A 78 -42.48 11.47 -11.13
N ASP A 79 -41.42 12.23 -11.40
CA ASP A 79 -41.12 13.51 -10.74
C ASP A 79 -39.75 14.02 -11.18
N GLU A 80 -39.78 15.01 -12.08
CA GLU A 80 -38.66 15.86 -12.43
C GLU A 80 -38.38 16.81 -11.27
N ASN A 81 -37.30 16.56 -10.51
CA ASN A 81 -36.40 17.55 -9.89
C ASN A 81 -35.74 16.98 -8.63
N LEU A 82 -34.57 16.34 -8.77
CA LEU A 82 -33.47 16.49 -7.82
C LEU A 82 -32.15 16.39 -8.57
N ASN A 83 -31.51 17.53 -8.71
CA ASN A 83 -30.15 17.68 -9.20
C ASN A 83 -29.20 17.04 -8.16
N GLY A 84 -28.87 15.76 -8.35
CA GLY A 84 -27.89 15.02 -7.58
C GLY A 84 -27.27 13.99 -8.52
N GLY A 85 -26.06 14.25 -9.00
CA GLY A 85 -25.39 13.43 -10.02
C GLY A 85 -25.48 11.94 -9.71
N ASP A 86 -25.94 11.18 -10.71
CA ASP A 86 -26.25 9.76 -10.64
C ASP A 86 -25.20 8.97 -9.85
N GLY A 87 -25.60 8.53 -8.66
CA GLY A 87 -24.81 7.81 -7.67
C GLY A 87 -24.50 6.37 -8.06
N GLN A 88 -23.83 6.14 -9.19
CA GLN A 88 -23.11 4.88 -9.39
C GLN A 88 -22.00 4.81 -8.36
N GLN A 89 -22.14 3.91 -7.38
CA GLN A 89 -21.09 3.62 -6.41
C GLN A 89 -19.86 3.14 -7.18
N GLN A 90 -18.81 3.96 -7.20
CA GLN A 90 -17.58 3.60 -7.88
C GLN A 90 -16.86 2.48 -7.11
N PRO A 91 -16.13 1.60 -7.82
CA PRO A 91 -15.28 0.61 -7.19
C PRO A 91 -14.32 1.27 -6.19
N ALA A 92 -14.00 0.55 -5.11
CA ALA A 92 -12.94 0.98 -4.22
C ALA A 92 -11.62 1.09 -5.00
N GLN A 93 -10.81 2.10 -4.68
CA GLN A 93 -9.45 2.21 -5.14
C GLN A 93 -8.56 1.63 -4.04
N VAL A 94 -7.58 0.81 -4.44
CA VAL A 94 -6.67 0.17 -3.50
C VAL A 94 -5.24 0.24 -4.02
N GLY A 95 -4.28 0.44 -3.12
CA GLY A 95 -2.85 0.44 -3.41
C GLY A 95 -2.07 -0.26 -2.30
N ILE A 96 -1.03 -0.98 -2.66
CA ILE A 96 -0.14 -1.65 -1.72
C ILE A 96 1.30 -1.59 -2.21
N ASP A 97 2.23 -1.42 -1.29
CA ASP A 97 3.63 -1.63 -1.57
C ASP A 97 4.34 -2.39 -0.46
N VAL A 98 5.25 -3.28 -0.83
CA VAL A 98 6.11 -4.01 0.10
C VAL A 98 7.55 -3.61 -0.20
N VAL A 99 8.28 -3.24 0.86
CA VAL A 99 9.71 -2.92 0.79
C VAL A 99 10.51 -3.87 1.67
N CYS A 100 11.73 -4.19 1.23
CA CYS A 100 12.71 -4.97 1.97
C CYS A 100 13.97 -4.14 2.22
N THR A 101 14.26 -3.84 3.47
CA THR A 101 15.45 -3.03 3.82
C THR A 101 16.75 -3.78 3.63
N SER A 102 16.73 -5.12 3.67
CA SER A 102 17.94 -5.94 3.51
C SER A 102 18.29 -6.26 2.05
N GLU A 103 17.32 -6.25 1.12
CA GLU A 103 17.52 -6.68 -0.28
C GLU A 103 18.63 -5.90 -1.01
N ARG A 104 18.74 -4.60 -0.73
CA ARG A 104 19.71 -3.68 -1.37
C ARG A 104 20.75 -3.15 -0.39
N ARG A 105 20.80 -3.69 0.83
CA ARG A 105 21.57 -3.15 1.95
C ARG A 105 23.03 -2.88 1.59
N ASP A 106 23.74 -3.88 1.07
CA ASP A 106 25.17 -3.74 0.77
C ASP A 106 25.44 -2.62 -0.24
N ARG A 107 24.61 -2.54 -1.28
CA ARG A 107 24.72 -1.51 -2.32
C ARG A 107 24.41 -0.12 -1.77
N ASP A 108 23.34 0.01 -0.99
CA ASP A 108 22.91 1.30 -0.47
C ASP A 108 23.89 1.80 0.62
N HIS A 109 24.41 0.91 1.47
CA HIS A 109 25.49 1.22 2.42
C HIS A 109 26.75 1.68 1.70
N LYS A 110 27.14 1.00 0.63
CA LYS A 110 28.29 1.40 -0.19
C LYS A 110 28.11 2.83 -0.73
N ALA A 111 26.95 3.13 -1.33
CA ALA A 111 26.65 4.47 -1.84
C ALA A 111 26.67 5.53 -0.74
N ILE A 112 26.10 5.23 0.44
CA ILE A 112 26.11 6.14 1.59
C ILE A 112 27.52 6.36 2.14
N ALA A 113 28.36 5.33 2.13
CA ALA A 113 29.74 5.43 2.59
C ALA A 113 30.62 6.22 1.61
N GLU A 114 30.39 6.09 0.31
CA GLU A 114 31.15 6.76 -0.76
C GLU A 114 30.73 8.25 -0.89
N ASP A 115 29.43 8.52 -1.03
CA ASP A 115 28.91 9.85 -1.42
C ASP A 115 28.20 10.58 -0.27
N GLY A 116 27.90 9.88 0.82
CA GLY A 116 27.18 10.42 1.96
C GLY A 116 25.65 10.37 1.82
N TRP A 117 24.97 10.45 2.96
CA TRP A 117 23.51 10.38 3.03
C TRP A 117 22.76 11.45 2.21
N PRO A 118 23.16 12.74 2.21
CA PRO A 118 22.47 13.74 1.40
C PRO A 118 22.48 13.43 -0.10
N ALA A 119 23.61 12.95 -0.64
CA ALA A 119 23.73 12.55 -2.03
C ALA A 119 22.84 11.33 -2.33
N PHE A 120 22.76 10.36 -1.41
CA PHE A 120 21.82 9.25 -1.52
C PHE A 120 20.36 9.70 -1.64
N VAL A 121 19.95 10.69 -0.84
CA VAL A 121 18.60 11.27 -0.94
C VAL A 121 18.41 12.00 -2.27
N ASP A 122 19.42 12.73 -2.74
CA ASP A 122 19.36 13.49 -4.00
C ASP A 122 19.15 12.61 -5.23
N MET A 123 19.67 11.37 -5.24
CA MET A 123 19.38 10.40 -6.30
C MET A 123 17.89 10.12 -6.49
N HIS A 124 17.06 10.42 -5.49
CA HIS A 124 15.63 10.13 -5.48
C HIS A 124 14.77 11.42 -5.42
N ALA A 125 15.38 12.61 -5.47
CA ALA A 125 14.69 13.87 -5.23
C ALA A 125 13.63 14.24 -6.28
N ASP A 126 13.70 13.66 -7.49
CA ASP A 126 12.72 13.91 -8.56
C ASP A 126 11.35 13.26 -8.29
N VAL A 127 11.32 12.23 -7.43
CA VAL A 127 10.09 11.51 -7.08
C VAL A 127 9.64 11.76 -5.65
N LEU A 128 10.36 12.62 -4.91
CA LEU A 128 10.06 13.01 -3.53
C LEU A 128 9.60 14.46 -3.47
N GLY A 129 8.70 14.76 -2.53
CA GLY A 129 8.32 16.14 -2.27
C GLY A 129 9.44 16.94 -1.59
N PRO A 130 9.54 18.26 -1.81
CA PRO A 130 10.61 19.09 -1.23
C PRO A 130 10.72 18.98 0.31
N GLY A 131 9.58 18.91 1.01
CA GLY A 131 9.53 18.74 2.47
C GLY A 131 10.04 17.39 2.93
N GLU A 132 9.82 16.34 2.14
CA GLU A 132 10.34 14.99 2.40
C GLU A 132 11.85 14.91 2.19
N VAL A 133 12.36 15.50 1.11
CA VAL A 133 13.81 15.60 0.86
C VAL A 133 14.49 16.34 2.01
N ALA A 134 13.95 17.49 2.40
CA ALA A 134 14.48 18.26 3.54
C ALA A 134 14.42 17.45 4.85
N TYR A 135 13.31 16.75 5.09
CA TYR A 135 13.17 15.87 6.26
C TYR A 135 14.21 14.75 6.27
N LEU A 136 14.37 14.03 5.16
CA LEU A 136 15.32 12.93 5.04
C LEU A 136 16.75 13.42 5.26
N LYS A 137 17.13 14.56 4.69
CA LYS A 137 18.50 15.09 4.84
C LYS A 137 18.82 15.59 6.24
N HIS A 138 17.87 16.25 6.89
CA HIS A 138 18.17 17.07 8.07
C HIS A 138 17.53 16.58 9.37
N ARG A 139 16.45 15.80 9.31
CA ARG A 139 15.64 15.45 10.49
C ARG A 139 15.41 13.97 10.69
N VAL A 140 15.73 13.12 9.70
CA VAL A 140 15.45 11.68 9.73
C VAL A 140 15.97 10.98 10.98
N LEU A 141 17.14 11.38 11.49
CA LEU A 141 17.73 10.76 12.68
C LEU A 141 16.84 10.92 13.91
N ALA A 142 16.11 12.02 14.03
CA ALA A 142 15.16 12.26 15.13
C ALA A 142 13.92 11.36 15.08
N ALA A 143 13.74 10.62 13.98
CA ALA A 143 12.60 9.74 13.76
C ALA A 143 12.95 8.25 13.76
N VAL A 144 14.25 7.89 13.71
CA VAL A 144 14.65 6.48 13.73
C VAL A 144 14.55 5.94 15.16
N PRO A 145 13.71 4.93 15.41
CA PRO A 145 13.64 4.27 16.71
C PRO A 145 15.02 3.73 17.13
N ARG A 146 15.30 3.71 18.44
CA ARG A 146 16.59 3.27 19.03
C ARG A 146 17.81 4.13 18.71
N LEU A 147 17.73 5.10 17.79
CA LEU A 147 18.80 6.08 17.53
C LEU A 147 18.52 7.46 18.16
N VAL A 148 17.34 7.65 18.75
CA VAL A 148 16.90 8.90 19.40
C VAL A 148 16.96 8.73 20.93
N GLY A 149 17.67 9.64 21.59
CA GLY A 149 17.89 9.62 23.05
C GLY A 149 19.38 9.49 23.39
N PRO A 150 19.77 9.57 24.68
CA PRO A 150 21.13 9.27 25.10
C PRO A 150 21.47 7.83 24.66
N PRO A 151 22.53 7.62 23.85
CA PRO A 151 22.82 6.30 23.32
C PRO A 151 23.12 5.37 24.51
N PRO A 152 22.49 4.19 24.59
CA PRO A 152 22.97 3.19 25.53
C PRO A 152 24.42 2.88 25.16
N PRO A 153 25.36 2.79 26.11
CA PRO A 153 26.71 2.36 25.78
C PRO A 153 26.69 0.88 25.31
N PRO A 154 27.36 0.54 24.19
CA PRO A 154 28.15 1.40 23.30
C PRO A 154 27.30 2.20 22.29
N PRO A 155 27.78 3.36 21.80
CA PRO A 155 27.07 4.16 20.81
C PRO A 155 26.76 3.36 19.53
N PRO A 156 25.69 3.71 18.79
CA PRO A 156 25.33 3.02 17.56
C PRO A 156 26.45 3.10 16.54
N THR A 157 26.69 2.00 15.82
CA THR A 157 27.66 1.93 14.73
C THR A 157 27.20 2.77 13.54
N ALA A 158 28.15 3.16 12.66
CA ALA A 158 27.81 3.84 11.41
C ALA A 158 26.82 3.03 10.55
N GLU A 159 26.97 1.70 10.53
CA GLU A 159 26.05 0.79 9.85
C GLU A 159 24.65 0.84 10.46
N ALA A 160 24.52 0.79 11.80
CA ALA A 160 23.21 0.88 12.46
C ALA A 160 22.53 2.23 12.20
N VAL A 161 23.31 3.31 12.10
CA VAL A 161 22.82 4.63 11.70
C VAL A 161 22.32 4.61 10.25
N SER A 162 23.07 4.01 9.32
CA SER A 162 22.66 3.86 7.92
C SER A 162 21.41 2.99 7.77
N ASP A 163 21.32 1.86 8.47
CA ASP A 163 20.15 0.98 8.50
C ASP A 163 18.90 1.73 8.97
N GLY A 164 19.06 2.52 10.04
CA GLY A 164 18.01 3.38 10.55
C GLY A 164 17.49 4.39 9.53
N LYS A 165 18.40 5.08 8.84
CA LYS A 165 18.07 6.04 7.79
C LYS A 165 17.42 5.38 6.58
N LEU A 166 17.95 4.23 6.13
CA LEU A 166 17.40 3.45 5.04
C LEU A 166 16.00 2.94 5.38
N ARG A 167 15.75 2.49 6.61
CA ARG A 167 14.41 2.10 7.05
C ARG A 167 13.43 3.27 6.97
N ALA A 168 13.83 4.48 7.37
CA ALA A 168 12.99 5.66 7.23
C ALA A 168 12.72 6.02 5.75
N PHE A 169 13.75 5.93 4.90
CA PHE A 169 13.60 6.14 3.46
C PHE A 169 12.66 5.11 2.83
N TYR A 170 12.83 3.82 3.11
CA TYR A 170 11.99 2.76 2.56
C TYR A 170 10.56 2.80 3.12
N ALA A 171 10.36 3.24 4.37
CA ALA A 171 9.04 3.50 4.91
C ALA A 171 8.31 4.59 4.09
N LEU A 172 8.98 5.70 3.80
CA LEU A 172 8.45 6.74 2.94
C LEU A 172 8.18 6.24 1.52
N TRP A 173 9.13 5.50 0.94
CA TRP A 173 9.02 4.92 -0.40
C TRP A 173 7.77 4.04 -0.52
N ALA A 174 7.57 3.12 0.42
CA ALA A 174 6.41 2.22 0.44
C ALA A 174 5.09 3.00 0.50
N LEU A 175 5.02 4.03 1.34
CA LEU A 175 3.83 4.89 1.43
C LEU A 175 3.54 5.58 0.09
N ARG A 176 4.56 6.19 -0.52
CA ARG A 176 4.41 6.86 -1.82
C ARG A 176 3.95 5.89 -2.91
N GLU A 177 4.61 4.75 -3.04
CA GLU A 177 4.26 3.71 -4.00
C GLU A 177 2.84 3.18 -3.79
N ALA A 178 2.42 2.93 -2.55
CA ALA A 178 1.05 2.51 -2.26
C ALA A 178 0.03 3.57 -2.67
N TYR A 179 0.30 4.86 -2.45
CA TYR A 179 -0.58 5.94 -2.90
C TYR A 179 -0.58 6.10 -4.43
N ILE A 180 0.56 5.99 -5.09
CA ILE A 180 0.65 6.04 -6.56
C ILE A 180 -0.14 4.86 -7.17
N LYS A 181 0.03 3.65 -6.64
CA LYS A 181 -0.72 2.45 -7.07
C LYS A 181 -2.21 2.51 -6.76
N LEU A 182 -2.60 3.27 -5.73
CA LEU A 182 -3.99 3.60 -5.44
C LEU A 182 -4.60 4.42 -6.58
N THR A 183 -3.90 5.46 -7.04
CA THR A 183 -4.36 6.35 -8.14
C THR A 183 -4.31 5.70 -9.52
N GLY A 184 -3.35 4.81 -9.77
CA GLY A 184 -3.14 4.15 -11.07
C GLY A 184 -2.20 4.90 -12.01
N GLU A 185 -1.78 6.14 -11.72
CA GLU A 185 -1.05 7.00 -12.68
C GLU A 185 0.44 6.65 -12.87
N ALA A 186 0.96 5.66 -12.13
CA ALA A 186 2.35 5.17 -12.18
C ALA A 186 3.42 6.27 -11.93
N LEU A 187 4.70 5.94 -12.14
CA LEU A 187 5.84 6.83 -11.88
C LEU A 187 6.05 7.95 -12.92
N LEU A 188 5.19 8.04 -13.94
CA LEU A 188 5.26 9.10 -14.95
C LEU A 188 4.38 10.31 -14.60
N ALA A 189 3.70 10.26 -13.46
CA ALA A 189 2.90 11.37 -12.98
C ALA A 189 3.78 12.62 -12.75
N GLU A 190 3.46 13.72 -13.45
CA GLU A 190 4.19 14.99 -13.29
C GLU A 190 4.04 15.58 -11.88
N TRP A 191 3.01 15.16 -11.15
CA TRP A 191 2.67 15.65 -9.82
C TRP A 191 3.41 14.95 -8.68
N LEU A 192 4.31 13.99 -8.94
CA LEU A 192 4.96 13.20 -7.86
C LEU A 192 5.54 14.12 -6.77
N ARG A 193 6.23 15.19 -7.13
CA ARG A 193 6.83 16.14 -6.18
C ARG A 193 5.81 16.97 -5.40
N GLU A 194 4.54 16.96 -5.82
CA GLU A 194 3.43 17.62 -5.14
C GLU A 194 2.73 16.71 -4.12
N LEU A 195 3.03 15.41 -4.10
CA LEU A 195 2.64 14.49 -3.05
C LEU A 195 3.67 14.54 -1.93
N GLU A 196 3.21 14.65 -0.68
CA GLU A 196 4.07 14.65 0.50
C GLU A 196 3.46 13.84 1.65
N PHE A 197 4.33 13.14 2.38
CA PHE A 197 4.04 12.48 3.64
C PHE A 197 4.88 13.13 4.75
N PRO A 198 4.34 14.15 5.44
CA PRO A 198 5.11 14.93 6.40
C PRO A 198 5.62 14.08 7.57
N ALA A 199 6.93 14.19 7.84
CA ALA A 199 7.59 13.66 9.04
C ALA A 199 7.28 12.18 9.36
N VAL A 200 7.19 11.32 8.33
CA VAL A 200 6.97 9.88 8.49
C VAL A 200 8.05 9.26 9.38
N ARG A 201 7.60 8.56 10.43
CA ARG A 201 8.46 7.74 11.27
C ARG A 201 8.41 6.29 10.78
N PRO A 202 9.55 5.62 10.58
CA PRO A 202 9.54 4.20 10.24
C PRO A 202 8.94 3.38 11.38
N THR A 203 8.32 2.26 11.03
CA THR A 203 7.79 1.31 12.01
C THR A 203 8.90 0.48 12.64
N ASN A 204 8.76 0.07 13.89
CA ASN A 204 9.67 -0.85 14.56
C ASN A 204 9.56 -2.25 13.93
N PRO A 205 10.69 -2.94 13.69
CA PRO A 205 10.63 -4.32 13.23
C PRO A 205 9.91 -5.22 14.24
N THR A 206 9.25 -6.27 13.75
CA THR A 206 8.63 -7.26 14.63
C THR A 206 9.66 -8.32 15.01
N ALA A 207 9.41 -9.04 16.12
CA ALA A 207 10.33 -10.08 16.61
C ALA A 207 10.50 -11.28 15.66
N GLY A 208 9.71 -11.35 14.58
CA GLY A 208 9.81 -12.39 13.58
C GLY A 208 8.67 -12.33 12.56
N TRP A 209 8.84 -13.04 11.46
CA TRP A 209 7.92 -13.07 10.32
C TRP A 209 6.46 -13.40 10.69
N GLY A 210 6.25 -14.37 11.60
CA GLY A 210 4.93 -14.80 12.07
C GLY A 210 4.36 -13.97 13.22
N VAL A 211 5.04 -12.91 13.65
CA VAL A 211 4.61 -12.04 14.76
C VAL A 211 3.94 -10.80 14.17
N PRO A 212 2.61 -10.64 14.33
CA PRO A 212 1.91 -9.48 13.79
C PRO A 212 2.42 -8.17 14.40
N ALA A 213 2.61 -7.15 13.56
CA ALA A 213 2.94 -5.82 14.03
C ALA A 213 1.78 -5.19 14.82
N ARG A 214 2.14 -4.49 15.90
CA ARG A 214 1.21 -3.83 16.82
C ARG A 214 1.51 -2.34 16.94
N GLU A 215 0.47 -1.54 17.21
CA GLU A 215 0.59 -0.08 17.33
C GLU A 215 1.36 0.30 18.60
N GLU A 216 1.11 -0.39 19.71
CA GLU A 216 1.77 -0.18 21.00
C GLU A 216 3.29 -0.39 20.93
N ASP A 217 3.74 -1.29 20.07
CA ASP A 217 5.16 -1.61 19.87
C ASP A 217 5.79 -0.69 18.80
N GLY A 218 5.03 0.23 18.21
CA GLY A 218 5.47 1.07 17.10
C GLY A 218 5.67 0.30 15.79
N GLY A 219 5.23 -0.96 15.70
CA GLY A 219 5.31 -1.77 14.48
C GLY A 219 4.31 -1.37 13.41
N VAL A 220 3.39 -0.47 13.75
CA VAL A 220 2.30 0.00 12.89
C VAL A 220 2.27 1.53 12.94
N LEU A 221 2.24 2.14 11.76
CA LEU A 221 1.93 3.55 11.57
C LEU A 221 0.53 3.63 10.95
N GLY A 222 -0.47 3.89 11.79
CA GLY A 222 -1.85 4.16 11.36
C GLY A 222 -2.07 5.66 11.13
N ARG A 223 -3.11 6.01 10.34
CA ARG A 223 -3.53 7.41 10.07
C ARG A 223 -2.39 8.30 9.60
N VAL A 224 -1.75 7.88 8.52
CA VAL A 224 -0.67 8.62 7.86
C VAL A 224 -1.19 9.97 7.37
N GLU A 225 -0.48 11.06 7.68
CA GLU A 225 -0.77 12.37 7.10
C GLU A 225 -0.26 12.43 5.67
N ILE A 226 -1.13 12.89 4.76
CA ILE A 226 -0.84 12.97 3.33
C ILE A 226 -1.24 14.37 2.87
N LEU A 227 -0.31 15.05 2.22
CA LEU A 227 -0.54 16.31 1.53
C LEU A 227 -0.41 16.07 0.03
N PHE A 228 -1.38 16.55 -0.73
CA PHE A 228 -1.32 16.59 -2.18
C PHE A 228 -1.55 18.02 -2.65
N ARG A 229 -0.56 18.60 -3.34
CA ARG A 229 -0.54 20.02 -3.75
C ARG A 229 -0.74 20.98 -2.57
N GLY A 230 -0.11 20.65 -1.44
CA GLY A 230 -0.23 21.40 -0.18
C GLY A 230 -1.59 21.29 0.53
N ARG A 231 -2.51 20.46 0.03
CA ARG A 231 -3.81 20.20 0.67
C ARG A 231 -3.82 18.83 1.33
N ARG A 232 -4.39 18.76 2.52
CA ARG A 232 -4.59 17.49 3.20
C ARG A 232 -5.48 16.57 2.39
N VAL A 233 -5.05 15.33 2.20
CA VAL A 233 -5.89 14.26 1.64
C VAL A 233 -6.69 13.66 2.78
N GLU A 234 -8.02 13.73 2.68
CA GLU A 234 -8.93 13.31 3.75
C GLU A 234 -9.77 12.10 3.38
N ASP A 235 -9.57 11.53 2.19
CA ASP A 235 -10.38 10.45 1.64
C ASP A 235 -9.63 9.11 1.49
N VAL A 236 -8.41 9.02 2.04
CA VAL A 236 -7.57 7.82 1.99
C VAL A 236 -7.34 7.27 3.39
N ASN A 237 -7.69 6.00 3.59
CA ASN A 237 -7.27 5.22 4.76
C ASN A 237 -5.93 4.56 4.45
N MET A 238 -4.91 4.87 5.22
CA MET A 238 -3.55 4.42 4.96
C MET A 238 -2.83 3.97 6.21
N SER A 239 -2.07 2.88 6.07
CA SER A 239 -1.20 2.35 7.13
C SER A 239 0.11 1.83 6.57
N LEU A 240 1.15 1.84 7.40
CA LEU A 240 2.40 1.10 7.19
C LEU A 240 2.56 0.09 8.33
N ARG A 241 2.90 -1.16 8.02
CA ARG A 241 3.14 -2.21 9.02
C ARG A 241 4.49 -2.88 8.78
N SER A 242 5.22 -3.16 9.84
CA SER A 242 6.39 -4.04 9.79
C SER A 242 5.99 -5.50 9.65
N MET A 243 6.83 -6.28 8.99
CA MET A 243 6.69 -7.72 8.88
C MET A 243 8.06 -8.38 9.02
N GLY A 244 8.32 -8.94 10.20
CA GLY A 244 9.66 -9.36 10.59
C GLY A 244 10.64 -8.19 10.73
N GLU A 245 11.91 -8.50 10.55
CA GLU A 245 13.00 -7.54 10.70
C GLU A 245 13.10 -6.59 9.49
N ASP A 246 12.95 -7.14 8.30
CA ASP A 246 13.37 -6.48 7.06
C ASP A 246 12.24 -5.84 6.25
N PHE A 247 10.99 -6.25 6.47
CA PHE A 247 9.90 -5.85 5.60
C PHE A 247 8.99 -4.81 6.22
N MET A 248 8.51 -3.91 5.37
CA MET A 248 7.39 -3.04 5.68
C MET A 248 6.39 -3.08 4.52
N ILE A 249 5.10 -3.06 4.85
CA ILE A 249 4.01 -3.08 3.89
C ILE A 249 3.14 -1.86 4.11
N ALA A 250 3.01 -1.03 3.07
CA ALA A 250 2.11 0.11 3.03
C ALA A 250 0.81 -0.30 2.34
N THR A 251 -0.31 0.08 2.93
CA THR A 251 -1.66 -0.18 2.41
C THR A 251 -2.39 1.15 2.29
N ALA A 252 -3.01 1.42 1.15
CA ALA A 252 -3.84 2.60 0.91
C ALA A 252 -5.19 2.18 0.32
N VAL A 253 -6.26 2.75 0.85
CA VAL A 253 -7.64 2.45 0.44
C VAL A 253 -8.44 3.74 0.33
N ARG A 254 -9.16 3.92 -0.79
CA ARG A 254 -10.11 5.00 -1.01
C ARG A 254 -11.42 4.43 -1.52
N THR A 255 -12.54 4.90 -0.99
CA THR A 255 -13.89 4.47 -1.38
C THR A 255 -14.70 5.67 -1.89
N PRO A 256 -14.59 6.04 -3.19
CA PRO A 256 -15.34 7.17 -3.74
C PRO A 256 -16.85 7.01 -3.50
N GLY A 257 -17.51 8.07 -3.04
CA GLY A 257 -18.93 8.03 -2.66
C GLY A 257 -19.25 7.33 -1.33
N ARG A 258 -18.27 6.66 -0.70
CA ARG A 258 -18.41 5.95 0.60
C ARG A 258 -17.24 6.27 1.54
N VAL A 259 -16.80 7.53 1.58
CA VAL A 259 -15.56 7.95 2.26
C VAL A 259 -15.56 7.56 3.75
N LYS A 260 -16.66 7.81 4.48
CA LYS A 260 -16.76 7.48 5.91
C LYS A 260 -16.60 5.99 6.19
N GLU A 261 -17.07 5.13 5.28
CA GLU A 261 -16.95 3.69 5.40
C GLU A 261 -15.48 3.26 5.26
N GLY A 262 -14.82 3.68 4.17
CA GLY A 262 -13.41 3.36 3.93
C GLY A 262 -12.46 3.87 5.02
N LEU A 263 -12.69 5.10 5.51
CA LEU A 263 -11.94 5.65 6.65
C LEU A 263 -12.22 4.94 7.98
N GLY A 264 -13.38 4.29 8.10
CA GLY A 264 -13.78 3.54 9.28
C GLY A 264 -13.21 2.11 9.33
N TRP A 265 -12.66 1.61 8.23
CA TRP A 265 -12.09 0.26 8.19
C TRP A 265 -10.81 0.13 9.01
N ALA A 266 -10.73 -0.95 9.78
CA ALA A 266 -9.50 -1.37 10.41
C ALA A 266 -8.62 -2.10 9.38
N LEU A 267 -7.55 -1.45 8.93
CA LEU A 267 -6.56 -2.07 8.04
C LEU A 267 -5.67 -3.03 8.85
N GLY A 268 -6.18 -4.21 9.19
CA GLY A 268 -5.58 -5.15 10.14
C GLY A 268 -4.25 -5.80 9.71
N PRO A 269 -3.72 -6.73 10.53
CA PRO A 269 -2.52 -7.49 10.18
C PRO A 269 -2.76 -8.35 8.92
N TYR A 270 -1.69 -8.61 8.18
CA TYR A 270 -1.72 -9.50 7.03
C TYR A 270 -1.84 -10.96 7.46
N GLU A 271 -2.70 -11.71 6.77
CA GLU A 271 -2.69 -13.16 6.81
C GLU A 271 -1.51 -13.69 5.98
N VAL A 272 -0.74 -14.61 6.56
CA VAL A 272 0.39 -15.25 5.86
C VAL A 272 -0.10 -16.56 5.27
N LEU A 273 -0.07 -16.66 3.94
CA LEU A 273 -0.47 -17.86 3.21
C LEU A 273 0.76 -18.59 2.66
N SER A 274 0.80 -19.89 2.87
CA SER A 274 1.72 -20.78 2.16
C SER A 274 1.23 -21.02 0.73
N LEU A 275 2.15 -21.38 -0.17
CA LEU A 275 1.76 -21.75 -1.54
C LEU A 275 0.81 -22.96 -1.53
N GLU A 276 1.02 -23.92 -0.63
CA GLU A 276 0.18 -25.11 -0.51
C GLU A 276 -1.23 -24.78 -0.04
N GLU A 277 -1.40 -23.77 0.82
CA GLU A 277 -2.73 -23.28 1.23
C GLU A 277 -3.49 -22.68 0.05
N VAL A 278 -2.82 -21.84 -0.76
CA VAL A 278 -3.43 -21.25 -1.94
C VAL A 278 -3.77 -22.30 -2.99
N LEU A 279 -2.91 -23.31 -3.18
CA LEU A 279 -3.17 -24.40 -4.12
C LEU A 279 -4.32 -25.30 -3.67
N ARG A 280 -4.36 -25.69 -2.38
CA ARG A 280 -5.49 -26.45 -1.82
C ARG A 280 -6.81 -25.70 -1.97
N PHE A 281 -6.79 -24.39 -1.71
CA PHE A 281 -7.96 -23.55 -1.93
C PHE A 281 -8.39 -23.55 -3.41
N ALA A 282 -7.44 -23.40 -4.33
CA ALA A 282 -7.71 -23.40 -5.76
C ALA A 282 -8.32 -24.73 -6.24
N GLU A 283 -7.86 -25.86 -5.71
CA GLU A 283 -8.40 -27.19 -6.04
C GLU A 283 -9.82 -27.40 -5.50
N ALA A 284 -10.11 -26.87 -4.31
CA ALA A 284 -11.44 -26.94 -3.69
C ALA A 284 -12.46 -25.97 -4.30
N SER A 285 -12.00 -24.93 -5.00
CA SER A 285 -12.81 -23.86 -5.59
C SER A 285 -13.02 -23.99 -7.10
N ARG A 286 -12.72 -25.18 -7.66
CA ARG A 286 -13.05 -25.55 -9.04
C ARG A 286 -14.53 -25.91 -9.18
#